data_AF-A0A356X0T3-F1
#
_entry.id   AF-A0A356X0T3-F1
#
_cell.length_a   1.000
_cell.length_b   1.000
_cell.length_c   1.000
_cell.angle_alpha   90.00
_cell.angle_beta   90.00
_cell.angle_gamma   90.00
#
_symmetry.space_group_name_H-M   'P 1'
#
loop_
_entity.id
_entity.type
_entity.pdbx_description
1 polymer ?
#
loop_
_entity_poly.entity_id
_entity_poly.type
_entity_poly.pdbx_seq_one_letter_code
_entity_poly.pdbx_strand_id
1 'polypeptide(L)' 'FCEKHDVEMEICGKVIVATDESETSKLKEIYERGLQNEIEGIELIDADRLKELEPHVNGVAAIHVPCAGIVDYAGMC' A
#
# COMPACT_ATOMS: atom_id res chain seq x y z
N PHE A 1 9.77 -1.03 -17.09
CA PHE A 1 9.27 -0.59 -18.41
C PHE A 1 9.23 0.93 -18.46
N CYS A 2 8.46 1.57 -17.57
CA CYS A 2 8.31 3.03 -17.52
C CYS A 2 9.65 3.76 -17.48
N GLU A 3 10.57 3.36 -16.59
CA GLU A 3 11.94 3.94 -16.53
C GLU A 3 12.71 3.82 -17.85
N LYS A 4 12.52 2.72 -18.60
CA LYS A 4 13.20 2.50 -19.89
C LYS A 4 12.61 3.36 -21.02
N HIS A 5 11.36 3.79 -20.86
CA HIS A 5 10.58 4.49 -21.88
C HIS A 5 10.28 5.94 -21.52
N ASP A 6 10.95 6.50 -20.50
CA ASP A 6 10.74 7.86 -19.98
C ASP A 6 9.25 8.16 -19.68
N VAL A 7 8.52 7.14 -19.23
CA VAL A 7 7.14 7.33 -18.76
C VAL A 7 7.18 7.75 -17.30
N GLU A 8 6.54 8.88 -17.00
CA GLU A 8 6.50 9.43 -15.65
C GLU A 8 5.82 8.45 -14.68
N MET A 9 6.55 8.10 -13.62
CA MET A 9 6.06 7.22 -12.56
C MET A 9 6.56 7.70 -11.20
N GLU A 10 5.73 7.57 -10.18
CA GLU A 10 6.04 7.94 -8.81
C GLU A 10 5.73 6.76 -7.88
N ILE A 11 6.76 6.25 -7.20
CA ILE A 11 6.60 5.20 -6.18
C ILE A 11 6.39 5.87 -4.83
N CYS A 12 5.14 6.27 -4.56
CA CYS A 12 4.74 6.96 -3.33
C CYS A 12 4.39 6.01 -2.18
N GLY A 13 4.29 4.70 -2.44
CA GLY A 13 3.76 3.72 -1.51
C GLY A 13 2.24 3.77 -1.41
N LYS A 14 1.67 2.80 -0.68
CA LYS A 14 0.24 2.69 -0.41
C LYS A 14 0.00 2.15 0.99
N VAL A 15 -1.06 2.63 1.63
CA VAL A 15 -1.55 2.08 2.89
C VAL A 15 -2.99 1.60 2.72
N ILE A 16 -3.29 0.37 3.15
CA ILE A 16 -4.64 -0.20 3.18
C ILE A 16 -5.07 -0.25 4.64
N VAL A 17 -6.14 0.47 5.00
CA VAL A 17 -6.50 0.70 6.40
C VAL A 17 -7.77 -0.06 6.75
N ALA A 18 -7.77 -0.75 7.89
CA ALA A 18 -8.97 -1.20 8.57
C ALA A 18 -9.45 -0.08 9.49
N THR A 19 -10.63 0.46 9.22
CA THR A 19 -11.18 1.59 9.97
C THR A 19 -11.82 1.15 11.29
N ASP A 20 -12.25 -0.11 11.37
CA ASP A 20 -12.79 -0.74 12.57
C ASP A 20 -12.39 -2.23 12.67
N GLU A 21 -12.63 -2.83 13.84
CA GLU A 21 -12.27 -4.22 14.16
C GLU A 21 -12.90 -5.25 13.22
N SER A 22 -14.07 -4.98 12.62
CA SER A 22 -14.74 -5.92 11.70
C SER A 22 -14.00 -6.05 10.37
N GLU A 23 -13.21 -5.05 9.99
CA GLU A 23 -12.41 -5.03 8.77
C GLU A 23 -11.05 -5.73 8.94
N THR A 24 -10.58 -5.95 10.17
CA THR A 24 -9.26 -6.54 10.44
C THR A 24 -9.10 -7.96 9.87
N SER A 25 -10.16 -8.77 9.89
CA SER A 25 -10.13 -10.11 9.29
C SER A 25 -9.90 -10.05 7.78
N LYS A 26 -10.62 -9.15 7.08
CA LYS A 26 -10.42 -8.93 5.64
C LYS A 26 -9.05 -8.36 5.33
N LEU A 27 -8.55 -7.47 6.20
CA LEU A 27 -7.21 -6.92 6.07
C LEU A 27 -6.16 -8.04 6.11
N LYS A 28 -6.27 -8.98 7.06
CA LYS A 28 -5.36 -10.14 7.13
C LYS A 28 -5.42 -11.00 5.87
N GLU A 29 -6.61 -11.25 5.32
CA GLU A 29 -6.73 -11.99 4.05
C GLU A 29 -6.03 -11.27 2.88
N ILE A 30 -6.12 -9.94 2.81
CA ILE A 30 -5.42 -9.14 1.81
C ILE A 30 -3.90 -9.24 2.00
N TYR A 31 -3.44 -9.17 3.25
CA TYR A 31 -2.02 -9.29 3.58
C TYR A 31 -1.47 -10.68 3.21
N GLU A 32 -2.17 -11.76 3.54
CA GLU A 32 -1.80 -13.12 3.16
C GLU A 32 -1.69 -13.30 1.65
N ARG A 33 -2.63 -12.74 0.89
CA ARG A 33 -2.56 -12.74 -0.58
C ARG A 33 -1.36 -11.94 -1.10
N GLY A 34 -1.04 -10.82 -0.45
CA GLY A 34 0.14 -10.02 -0.79
C GLY A 34 1.45 -10.78 -0.55
N LEU A 35 1.54 -11.54 0.54
CA LEU A 35 2.67 -12.43 0.81
C LEU A 35 2.78 -13.55 -0.23
N GLN A 36 1.65 -14.16 -0.61
CA GLN A 36 1.61 -15.21 -1.64
C GLN A 36 2.04 -14.70 -3.02
N ASN A 37 1.76 -13.43 -3.31
CA ASN A 37 2.17 -12.76 -4.55
C ASN A 37 3.56 -12.12 -4.44
N GLU A 38 4.29 -12.35 -3.35
CA GLU A 38 5.66 -11.86 -3.13
C GLU A 38 5.77 -10.34 -3.29
N ILE A 39 4.75 -9.60 -2.82
CA ILE A 39 4.78 -8.13 -2.84
C ILE A 39 5.94 -7.63 -1.98
N GLU A 40 6.87 -6.91 -2.60
CA GLU A 40 8.08 -6.45 -1.94
C GLU A 40 7.79 -5.42 -0.84
N GLY A 41 8.36 -5.67 0.34
CA GLY A 41 8.25 -4.76 1.48
C GLY A 41 6.84 -4.64 2.08
N ILE A 42 5.91 -5.53 1.73
CA ILE A 42 4.58 -5.54 2.33
C ILE A 42 4.67 -5.82 3.84
N GLU A 43 3.99 -5.01 4.64
CA GLU A 43 4.04 -5.09 6.10
C GLU A 43 2.66 -4.85 6.69
N LEU A 44 2.27 -5.64 7.69
CA LEU A 44 1.11 -5.35 8.53
C LEU A 44 1.54 -4.44 9.68
N ILE A 45 0.93 -3.25 9.77
CA ILE A 45 1.27 -2.20 10.73
C ILE A 45 0.09 -1.89 11.64
N ASP A 46 0.37 -1.41 12.84
CA ASP A 46 -0.64 -0.96 13.81
C ASP A 46 -1.04 0.51 13.60
N ALA A 47 -1.98 0.98 14.42
CA ALA A 47 -2.49 2.34 14.37
C ALA A 47 -1.42 3.42 14.69
N ASP A 48 -0.42 3.08 15.51
CA ASP A 48 0.64 4.02 15.88
C ASP A 48 1.58 4.22 14.69
N ARG A 49 2.03 3.12 14.08
CA ARG A 49 2.84 3.17 12.86
C ARG A 49 2.08 3.78 11.69
N LEU A 50 0.77 3.56 11.59
CA LEU A 50 -0.09 4.22 10.59
C LEU A 50 -0.06 5.74 10.74
N LYS A 51 -0.14 6.27 11.96
CA LYS A 51 -0.08 7.73 12.19
C LYS A 51 1.30 8.32 11.92
N GLU A 52 2.37 7.55 12.10
CA GLU A 52 3.72 8.00 11.73
C GLU A 52 3.88 8.15 10.22
N LEU A 53 3.28 7.24 9.44
CA LEU A 53 3.31 7.29 7.97
C LEU A 53 2.30 8.32 7.42
N GLU A 54 1.07 8.30 7.93
CA GLU A 54 -0.05 9.09 7.45
C GLU A 54 -0.78 9.74 8.64
N PRO A 55 -0.31 10.90 9.14
CA PRO A 55 -0.81 11.54 10.38
C PRO A 55 -2.29 11.94 10.36
N HIS A 56 -2.87 12.05 9.16
CA HIS A 56 -4.26 12.47 8.96
C HIS A 56 -5.22 11.28 8.83
N VAL A 57 -4.72 10.05 8.86
CA VAL A 57 -5.50 8.82 8.71
C VAL A 57 -5.77 8.20 10.07
N ASN A 58 -6.98 7.67 10.26
CA ASN A 58 -7.35 6.92 11.45
C ASN A 58 -7.77 5.50 11.07
N GLY A 59 -7.36 4.53 11.87
CA GLY A 59 -7.70 3.12 11.71
C GLY A 59 -7.16 2.30 12.87
N VAL A 60 -7.60 1.04 12.96
CA VAL A 60 -7.18 0.09 13.99
C VAL A 60 -5.95 -0.72 13.59
N ALA A 61 -5.78 -0.97 12.29
CA ALA A 61 -4.64 -1.64 11.70
C ALA A 61 -4.53 -1.27 10.22
N ALA A 62 -3.36 -1.44 9.62
CA ALA A 62 -3.18 -1.22 8.20
C ALA A 62 -2.13 -2.15 7.57
N ILE A 63 -2.12 -2.22 6.25
CA ILE A 63 -1.04 -2.84 5.47
C ILE A 63 -0.29 -1.72 4.76
N HIS A 64 1.02 -1.66 4.94
CA HIS A 64 1.90 -0.78 4.20
C HIS A 64 2.50 -1.52 3.00
N VAL A 65 2.45 -0.89 1.82
CA VAL A 65 2.97 -1.41 0.56
C VAL A 65 3.90 -0.35 -0.06
N PRO A 66 5.20 -0.37 0.24
CA PRO A 66 6.12 0.69 -0.18
C PRO A 66 6.40 0.68 -1.69
N CYS A 67 6.28 -0.48 -2.35
CA CYS A 67 6.55 -0.61 -3.78
C CYS A 67 5.41 -0.10 -4.68
N ALA A 68 4.27 0.30 -4.10
CA ALA A 68 3.12 0.79 -4.86
C ALA A 68 3.40 2.21 -5.39
N GLY A 69 2.85 2.53 -6.55
CA GLY A 69 3.05 3.83 -7.17
C GLY A 69 1.96 4.20 -8.17
N ILE A 70 2.07 5.43 -8.65
CA ILE A 70 1.22 6.03 -9.67
C ILE A 70 2.04 6.13 -10.96
N VAL A 71 1.41 5.93 -12.10
CA VAL A 71 2.06 6.01 -13.40
C VAL A 71 1.20 6.78 -14.39
N ASP A 72 1.83 7.62 -15.22
CA ASP A 72 1.15 8.32 -16.29
C ASP A 72 0.78 7.36 -17.42
N TYR A 73 -0.50 6.97 -17.45
CA TYR A 73 -1.03 6.11 -18.50
C TYR A 73 -1.09 6.80 -19.86
N ALA A 74 -1.31 8.12 -19.92
CA ALA A 74 -1.40 8.85 -21.19
C ALA A 74 -0.03 8.93 -21.88
N GLY A 75 1.04 9.10 -21.11
CA GLY A 75 2.42 9.04 -21.58
C GLY A 75 2.89 7.65 -22.04
N MET A 76 2.10 6.58 -21.82
CA MET A 76 2.40 5.24 -22.33
C MET A 76 1.94 4.99 -23.78
N CYS A 77 1.07 5.85 -24.34
CA CYS A 77 0.42 5.64 -25.65
C CYS A 77 1.21 6.25 -26.82
#